data_AF-A0A5C4SBJ7-F1
#
_entry.id   AF-A0A5C4SBJ7-F1
#
_cell.length_a   1.000
_cell.length_b   1.000
_cell.length_c   1.000
_cell.angle_alpha   90.00
_cell.angle_beta   90.00
_cell.angle_gamma   90.00
#
_symmetry.space_group_name_H-M   'P 1'
#
loop_
_entity.id
_entity.type
_entity.pdbx_description
1 polymer ?
#
loop_
_entity_poly.entity_id
_entity_poly.type
_entity_poly.pdbx_seq_one_letter_code
_entity_poly.pdbx_strand_id
1 'polypeptide(L)'
;MEVEKDLIKREIQKLTLLLNSLIEKISGLNSNSSKSGIEEVNETLKSQFDLSLDRISEIETSELINRIAEFHESHTEKIAELIYEVVMQIESTDFGQHCEKSKLAKKGIIIIDFLNEQSNTFSMKRMNIKNALQQRL
;
A
#
# COMPACT_ATOMS: atom_id res chain seq x y z
N MET A 1 -21.48 23.55 0.78
CA MET A 1 -20.76 23.26 2.04
C MET A 1 -21.13 21.92 2.68
N GLU A 2 -22.34 21.66 3.18
CA GLU A 2 -22.64 20.34 3.78
C GLU A 2 -22.66 19.19 2.75
N VAL A 3 -23.29 19.41 1.60
CA VAL A 3 -23.37 18.42 0.51
C VAL A 3 -21.98 18.05 -0.04
N GLU A 4 -21.08 19.03 -0.20
CA GLU A 4 -19.70 18.79 -0.68
C GLU A 4 -18.87 18.00 0.33
N LYS A 5 -19.01 18.31 1.63
CA LYS A 5 -18.35 17.54 2.70
C LYS A 5 -18.81 16.09 2.71
N ASP A 6 -20.11 15.84 2.50
CA ASP A 6 -20.65 14.49 2.40
C ASP A 6 -20.15 13.74 1.16
N LEU A 7 -20.02 14.42 0.01
CA LEU A 7 -19.47 13.81 -1.20
C LEU A 7 -18.00 13.41 -1.01
N ILE A 8 -17.17 14.30 -0.45
CA ILE A 8 -15.75 14.01 -0.17
C ILE A 8 -15.64 12.83 0.80
N LYS A 9 -16.43 12.84 1.88
CA LYS A 9 -16.42 11.75 2.86
C LYS A 9 -16.81 10.40 2.24
N ARG A 10 -17.80 10.39 1.35
CA ARG A 10 -18.22 9.17 0.63
C ARG A 10 -17.13 8.65 -0.28
N GLU A 11 -16.43 9.52 -1.00
CA GLU A 11 -15.33 9.09 -1.88
C GLU A 11 -14.14 8.54 -1.07
N ILE A 12 -13.80 9.20 0.04
CA ILE A 12 -12.77 8.69 0.97
C ILE A 12 -13.14 7.28 1.45
N GLN A 13 -14.40 7.06 1.84
CA GLN A 13 -14.88 5.76 2.29
C GLN A 13 -14.82 4.71 1.17
N LYS A 14 -15.29 5.06 -0.04
CA LYS A 14 -15.29 4.16 -1.20
C LYS A 14 -13.87 3.70 -1.56
N LEU A 15 -12.93 4.62 -1.65
CA LEU A 15 -11.52 4.29 -1.94
C LEU A 15 -10.88 3.48 -0.80
N THR A 16 -11.25 3.76 0.45
CA THR A 16 -10.79 2.96 1.61
C THR A 16 -11.31 1.52 1.54
N LEU A 17 -12.60 1.34 1.18
CA LEU A 17 -13.19 0.02 1.00
C LEU A 17 -12.54 -0.76 -0.14
N LEU A 18 -12.24 -0.08 -1.25
CA LEU A 18 -11.49 -0.67 -2.35
C LEU A 18 -10.10 -1.14 -1.88
N LEU A 19 -9.34 -0.30 -1.17
CA LEU A 19 -8.03 -0.71 -0.68
C LEU A 19 -8.11 -1.89 0.29
N ASN A 20 -9.13 -1.92 1.17
CA ASN A 20 -9.37 -3.08 2.03
C ASN A 20 -9.66 -4.35 1.23
N SER A 21 -10.46 -4.28 0.15
CA SER A 21 -10.72 -5.47 -0.66
C SER A 21 -9.48 -5.96 -1.40
N LEU A 22 -8.58 -5.06 -1.81
CA LEU A 22 -7.28 -5.42 -2.38
C LEU A 22 -6.37 -6.10 -1.33
N ILE A 23 -6.34 -5.58 -0.11
CA ILE A 23 -5.60 -6.19 1.02
C ILE A 23 -6.13 -7.61 1.28
N GLU A 24 -7.45 -7.76 1.47
CA GLU A 24 -8.08 -9.07 1.70
C GLU A 24 -7.79 -10.06 0.56
N LYS A 25 -7.82 -9.57 -0.68
CA LYS A 25 -7.50 -10.37 -1.85
C LYS A 25 -6.07 -10.88 -1.80
N ILE A 26 -5.08 -10.02 -1.53
CA ILE A 26 -3.67 -10.42 -1.40
C ILE A 26 -3.48 -11.40 -0.25
N SER A 27 -4.03 -11.11 0.93
CA SER A 27 -3.89 -11.99 2.10
C SER A 27 -4.52 -13.38 1.87
N GLY A 28 -5.55 -13.47 1.03
CA GLY A 28 -6.22 -14.72 0.67
C GLY A 28 -5.59 -15.49 -0.51
N LEU A 29 -4.50 -15.00 -1.11
CA LEU A 29 -3.86 -15.70 -2.22
C LEU A 29 -3.19 -17.00 -1.76
N ASN A 30 -3.22 -17.98 -2.64
CA ASN A 30 -2.45 -19.23 -2.52
C ASN A 30 -1.55 -19.38 -3.74
N SER A 31 -0.60 -20.31 -3.69
CA SER A 31 0.42 -20.52 -4.74
C SER A 31 -0.13 -20.61 -6.16
N ASN A 32 -1.38 -21.07 -6.34
CA ASN A 32 -2.00 -21.25 -7.66
C ASN A 32 -2.68 -19.98 -8.19
N SER A 33 -3.02 -19.02 -7.31
CA SER A 33 -3.70 -17.76 -7.67
C SER A 33 -2.85 -16.51 -7.45
N SER A 34 -1.65 -16.65 -6.88
CA SER A 34 -0.77 -15.53 -6.52
C SER A 34 -0.47 -14.61 -7.69
N LYS A 35 -0.13 -15.18 -8.86
CA LYS A 35 0.26 -14.39 -10.03
C LYS A 35 -0.87 -13.49 -10.53
N SER A 36 -2.03 -14.07 -10.83
CA SER A 36 -3.20 -13.33 -11.30
C SER A 36 -3.74 -12.37 -10.24
N GLY A 37 -3.66 -12.74 -8.96
CA GLY A 37 -4.13 -11.90 -7.86
C GLY A 37 -3.30 -10.63 -7.70
N ILE A 38 -1.97 -10.74 -7.76
CA ILE A 38 -1.07 -9.59 -7.67
C ILE A 38 -1.19 -8.71 -8.91
N GLU A 39 -1.29 -9.30 -10.12
CA GLU A 39 -1.50 -8.54 -11.36
C GLU A 39 -2.79 -7.69 -11.29
N GLU A 40 -3.90 -8.25 -10.81
CA GLU A 40 -5.15 -7.50 -10.67
C GLU A 40 -5.05 -6.37 -9.64
N VAL A 41 -4.33 -6.59 -8.55
CA VAL A 41 -4.04 -5.55 -7.55
C VAL A 41 -3.18 -4.44 -8.16
N ASN A 42 -2.19 -4.79 -8.96
CA ASN A 42 -1.32 -3.85 -9.66
C ASN A 42 -2.12 -2.96 -10.62
N GLU A 43 -2.99 -3.56 -11.44
CA GLU A 43 -3.84 -2.84 -12.38
C GLU A 43 -4.89 -1.97 -11.67
N THR A 44 -5.44 -2.45 -10.55
CA THR A 44 -6.41 -1.65 -9.77
C THR A 44 -5.73 -0.43 -9.15
N LEU A 45 -4.57 -0.59 -8.53
CA LEU A 45 -3.78 0.53 -8.02
C LEU A 45 -3.47 1.54 -9.12
N LYS A 46 -3.11 1.05 -10.31
CA LYS A 46 -2.74 1.91 -11.43
C LYS A 46 -3.93 2.71 -11.94
N SER A 47 -5.10 2.09 -12.04
CA SER A 47 -6.30 2.77 -12.51
C SER A 47 -6.88 3.78 -11.52
N GLN A 48 -6.77 3.53 -10.21
CA GLN A 48 -7.44 4.35 -9.19
C GLN A 48 -6.53 5.38 -8.51
N PHE A 49 -5.24 5.07 -8.39
CA PHE A 49 -4.26 5.91 -7.68
C PHE A 49 -3.09 6.36 -8.58
N ASP A 50 -3.09 5.95 -9.86
CA ASP A 50 -1.96 6.13 -10.78
C ASP A 50 -0.64 5.66 -10.14
N LEU A 51 -0.70 4.53 -9.42
CA LEU A 51 0.42 3.87 -8.77
C LEU A 51 0.42 2.39 -9.16
N SER A 52 1.59 1.78 -9.29
CA SER A 52 1.71 0.32 -9.45
C SER A 52 2.77 -0.16 -8.46
N LEU A 53 2.75 -1.44 -8.10
CA LEU A 53 3.76 -2.05 -7.23
C LEU A 53 5.16 -1.86 -7.81
N ASP A 54 5.30 -2.03 -9.14
CA ASP A 54 6.56 -1.80 -9.85
C ASP A 54 6.98 -0.33 -9.75
N ARG A 55 6.06 0.60 -10.03
CA ARG A 55 6.31 2.04 -9.93
C ARG A 55 6.70 2.42 -8.51
N ILE A 56 6.01 1.92 -7.50
CA ILE A 56 6.33 2.20 -6.08
C ILE A 56 7.73 1.69 -5.75
N SER A 57 8.14 0.55 -6.30
CA SER A 57 9.48 -0.01 -6.04
C SER A 57 10.61 0.81 -6.68
N GLU A 58 10.34 1.49 -7.80
CA GLU A 58 11.35 2.22 -8.59
C GLU A 58 11.33 3.74 -8.41
N ILE A 59 10.18 4.33 -8.07
CA ILE A 59 10.00 5.78 -7.91
C ILE A 59 10.97 6.35 -6.87
N GLU A 60 11.47 7.57 -7.09
CA GLU A 60 12.32 8.24 -6.11
C GLU A 60 11.58 8.49 -4.79
N THR A 61 12.31 8.53 -3.68
CA THR A 61 11.71 8.72 -2.34
C THR A 61 10.99 10.06 -2.21
N SER A 62 11.57 11.14 -2.75
CA SER A 62 10.96 12.47 -2.78
C SER A 62 9.67 12.48 -3.61
N GLU A 63 9.68 11.87 -4.79
CA GLU A 63 8.50 11.78 -5.65
C GLU A 63 7.40 10.93 -4.99
N LEU A 64 7.76 9.81 -4.34
CA LEU A 64 6.80 9.00 -3.58
C LEU A 64 6.13 9.80 -2.47
N ILE A 65 6.92 10.53 -1.66
CA ILE A 65 6.41 11.36 -0.56
C ILE A 65 5.47 12.44 -1.09
N ASN A 66 5.86 13.15 -2.15
CA ASN A 66 5.01 14.17 -2.78
C ASN A 66 3.67 13.58 -3.23
N ARG A 67 3.70 12.37 -3.77
CA ARG A 67 2.51 11.70 -4.30
C ARG A 67 1.56 11.22 -3.20
N ILE A 68 2.08 10.61 -2.13
CA ILE A 68 1.24 10.17 -1.01
C ILE A 68 0.77 11.33 -0.12
N ALA A 69 1.43 12.49 -0.17
CA ALA A 69 1.00 13.69 0.53
C ALA A 69 -0.29 14.30 -0.04
N GLU A 70 -0.62 14.00 -1.29
CA GLU A 70 -1.90 14.39 -1.92
C GLU A 70 -3.07 13.50 -1.48
N PHE A 71 -2.78 12.33 -0.90
CA PHE A 71 -3.81 11.38 -0.47
C PHE A 71 -4.31 11.67 0.94
N HIS A 72 -5.55 11.26 1.21
CA HIS A 72 -6.05 11.26 2.56
C HIS A 72 -5.26 10.26 3.42
N GLU A 73 -4.97 10.61 4.68
CA GLU A 73 -4.13 9.78 5.58
C GLU A 73 -4.60 8.31 5.61
N SER A 74 -5.92 8.08 5.65
CA SER A 74 -6.48 6.73 5.66
C SER A 74 -6.18 5.92 4.40
N HIS A 75 -6.05 6.56 3.24
CA HIS A 75 -5.65 5.87 2.01
C HIS A 75 -4.16 5.53 2.04
N THR A 76 -3.33 6.47 2.49
CA THR A 76 -1.88 6.27 2.64
C THR A 76 -1.57 5.15 3.63
N GLU A 77 -2.30 5.06 4.75
CA GLU A 77 -2.23 3.93 5.68
C GLU A 77 -2.54 2.60 4.98
N LYS A 78 -3.60 2.57 4.18
CA LYS A 78 -4.04 1.37 3.50
C LYS A 78 -3.10 0.95 2.36
N ILE A 79 -2.46 1.90 1.69
CA ILE A 79 -1.40 1.62 0.73
C ILE A 79 -0.20 0.99 1.45
N ALA A 80 0.18 1.48 2.63
CA ALA A 80 1.26 0.87 3.42
C ALA A 80 0.91 -0.56 3.86
N GLU A 81 -0.33 -0.79 4.30
CA GLU A 81 -0.84 -2.14 4.62
C GLU A 81 -0.82 -3.07 3.40
N LEU A 82 -1.26 -2.59 2.23
CA LEU A 82 -1.25 -3.37 1.00
C LEU A 82 0.17 -3.75 0.58
N ILE A 83 1.12 -2.80 0.63
CA ILE A 83 2.54 -3.08 0.36
C ILE A 83 3.06 -4.17 1.29
N TYR A 84 2.71 -4.11 2.57
CA TYR A 84 3.09 -5.13 3.53
C TYR A 84 2.57 -6.51 3.14
N GLU A 85 1.27 -6.64 2.86
CA GLU A 85 0.68 -7.92 2.47
C GLU A 85 1.31 -8.47 1.18
N VAL A 86 1.58 -7.61 0.20
CA VAL A 86 2.28 -8.01 -1.04
C VAL A 86 3.68 -8.53 -0.73
N VAL A 87 4.44 -7.83 0.11
CA VAL A 87 5.78 -8.26 0.52
C VAL A 87 5.73 -9.60 1.26
N MET A 88 4.71 -9.85 2.07
CA MET A 88 4.51 -11.16 2.73
C MET A 88 4.25 -12.26 1.71
N GLN A 89 3.39 -11.99 0.72
CA GLN A 89 3.01 -12.97 -0.30
C GLN A 89 4.14 -13.29 -1.28
N ILE A 90 5.05 -12.36 -1.55
CA ILE A 90 6.24 -12.63 -2.37
C ILE A 90 7.15 -13.66 -1.68
N GLU A 91 7.19 -13.73 -0.34
CA GLU A 91 7.98 -14.74 0.38
C GLU A 91 7.39 -16.14 0.31
N SER A 92 6.07 -16.24 0.24
CA SER A 92 5.34 -17.51 0.21
C SER A 92 5.14 -18.09 -1.19
N THR A 93 5.52 -17.36 -2.25
CA THR A 93 5.15 -17.68 -3.64
C THR A 93 6.33 -17.50 -4.60
N ASP A 94 6.35 -18.26 -5.70
CA ASP A 94 7.40 -18.20 -6.74
C ASP A 94 7.31 -16.92 -7.61
N PHE A 95 6.59 -15.90 -7.13
CA PHE A 95 6.32 -14.63 -7.82
C PHE A 95 7.51 -13.65 -7.75
N GLY A 96 8.58 -13.99 -7.05
CA GLY A 96 9.75 -13.13 -6.79
C GLY A 96 10.54 -12.63 -8.00
N GLN A 97 10.07 -12.85 -9.24
CA GLN A 97 10.76 -12.41 -10.47
C GLN A 97 10.38 -11.02 -10.97
N HIS A 98 9.23 -10.44 -10.60
CA HIS A 98 8.78 -9.16 -11.20
C HIS A 98 8.93 -7.92 -10.32
N CYS A 99 8.93 -8.06 -8.99
CA CYS A 99 9.08 -6.93 -8.08
C CYS A 99 10.17 -7.22 -7.05
N GLU A 100 11.16 -6.33 -6.95
CA GLU A 100 12.22 -6.46 -5.95
C GLU A 100 11.63 -6.26 -4.54
N LYS A 101 11.38 -7.37 -3.84
CA LYS A 101 10.83 -7.41 -2.48
C LYS A 101 11.47 -6.37 -1.55
N SER A 102 12.80 -6.29 -1.55
CA SER A 102 13.54 -5.40 -0.65
C SER A 102 13.31 -3.92 -1.01
N LYS A 103 13.23 -3.56 -2.30
CA LYS A 103 12.87 -2.19 -2.73
C LYS A 103 11.47 -1.84 -2.30
N LEU A 104 10.50 -2.72 -2.53
CA LEU A 104 9.12 -2.49 -2.14
C LEU A 104 8.96 -2.37 -0.61
N ALA A 105 9.67 -3.21 0.15
CA ALA A 105 9.71 -3.12 1.61
C ALA A 105 10.28 -1.79 2.12
N LYS A 106 11.38 -1.29 1.51
CA LYS A 106 11.93 0.05 1.83
C LYS A 106 10.90 1.14 1.61
N LYS A 107 10.12 1.04 0.54
CA LYS A 107 9.10 2.04 0.17
C LYS A 107 7.92 2.00 1.14
N GLY A 108 7.49 0.82 1.57
CA GLY A 108 6.52 0.66 2.65
C GLY A 108 6.98 1.31 3.96
N ILE A 109 8.26 1.16 4.32
CA ILE A 109 8.84 1.81 5.52
C ILE A 109 8.82 3.34 5.38
N ILE A 110 9.20 3.88 4.23
CA ILE A 110 9.17 5.32 3.94
C ILE A 110 7.75 5.89 4.12
N ILE A 111 6.74 5.20 3.60
CA ILE A 111 5.34 5.62 3.73
C ILE A 111 4.91 5.63 5.20
N ILE A 112 5.31 4.62 5.98
CA ILE A 112 5.00 4.56 7.41
C ILE A 112 5.69 5.69 8.19
N ASP A 113 6.93 6.02 7.85
CA ASP A 113 7.67 7.10 8.49
C ASP A 113 7.03 8.45 8.19
N PHE A 114 6.64 8.68 6.93
CA PHE A 114 5.84 9.84 6.56
C PHE A 114 4.52 9.93 7.37
N LEU A 115 3.78 8.83 7.48
CA LEU A 115 2.54 8.79 8.27
C LEU A 115 2.78 9.10 9.76
N ASN A 116 3.89 8.63 10.34
CA ASN A 116 4.23 8.89 11.73
C ASN A 116 4.66 10.35 11.96
N GLU A 117 5.33 10.98 10.98
CA GLU A 117 5.70 12.39 11.04
C GLU A 117 4.50 13.32 10.90
N GLN A 118 3.51 12.96 10.08
CA GLN A 118 2.30 13.75 9.88
C GLN A 118 1.25 13.57 10.98
N SER A 119 1.21 12.40 11.62
CA SER A 119 0.16 12.07 12.58
C SER A 119 0.51 12.52 13.99
N ASN A 120 -0.46 13.13 14.67
CA ASN A 120 -0.34 13.46 16.10
C ASN A 120 -0.57 12.23 17.01
N THR A 121 -0.83 11.07 16.43
CA THR A 121 -1.19 9.85 17.16
C THR A 121 -0.21 8.73 16.89
N PHE A 122 0.29 8.13 17.97
CA PHE A 122 1.13 6.94 17.86
C PHE A 122 0.30 5.72 17.48
N SER A 123 0.78 4.94 16.50
CA SER A 123 0.10 3.74 16.00
C SER A 123 0.96 2.49 16.16
N MET A 124 0.52 1.59 17.04
CA MET A 124 1.13 0.27 17.21
C MET A 124 1.08 -0.55 15.92
N LYS A 125 0.01 -0.40 15.13
CA LYS A 125 -0.14 -1.09 13.85
C LYS A 125 0.96 -0.68 12.87
N ARG A 126 1.20 0.63 12.73
CA ARG A 126 2.27 1.17 11.87
C ARG A 126 3.64 0.66 12.32
N MET A 127 3.90 0.64 13.62
CA MET A 127 5.17 0.13 14.15
C MET A 127 5.37 -1.36 13.86
N ASN A 128 4.32 -2.17 14.03
CA ASN A 128 4.38 -3.60 13.73
C ASN A 128 4.67 -3.87 12.25
N ILE A 129 3.98 -3.14 11.36
CA ILE A 129 4.22 -3.25 9.91
C ILE A 129 5.66 -2.83 9.58
N LYS A 130 6.13 -1.69 10.10
CA LYS A 130 7.50 -1.21 9.87
C LYS A 130 8.54 -2.24 10.29
N ASN A 131 8.40 -2.78 11.50
CA ASN A 131 9.31 -3.80 12.03
C ASN A 131 9.31 -5.06 11.16
N ALA A 132 8.14 -5.50 10.70
CA ALA A 132 8.04 -6.67 9.83
C ALA A 132 8.69 -6.41 8.45
N LEU A 133 8.51 -5.22 7.87
CA LEU A 133 9.17 -4.85 6.61
C LEU A 133 10.70 -4.75 6.77
N GLN A 134 11.18 -4.24 7.91
CA GLN A 134 12.62 -4.13 8.20
C GLN A 134 13.32 -5.50 8.24
N GLN A 135 12.63 -6.56 8.66
CA GLN A 135 13.16 -7.93 8.64
C GLN A 135 13.35 -8.51 7.24
N ARG A 136 12.92 -7.79 6.19
CA ARG A 136 12.86 -8.26 4.79
C ARG A 136 13.68 -7.42 3.82
N LEU A 137 14.50 -6.51 4.38
CA LEU A 137 15.51 -5.74 3.68
C LEU A 137 16.75 -6.59 3.40
#